data_AF-A0A8S1NKN5-F1
#
_entry.id   AF-A0A8S1NKN5-F1
#
_cell.length_a   1.000
_cell.length_b   1.000
_cell.length_c   1.000
_cell.angle_alpha   90.00
_cell.angle_beta   90.00
_cell.angle_gamma   90.00
#
_symmetry.space_group_name_H-M   'P 1'
#
loop_
_entity.id
_entity.type
_entity.pdbx_description
1 polymer ?
#
loop_
_entity_poly.entity_id
_entity_poly.type
_entity_poly.pdbx_seq_one_letter_code
_entity_poly.pdbx_strand_id
1 'polypeptide(L)'
;MFQAKQIENFKIKNCSKDKQEKVASRIKFLRLVLCDNQTIRASAQICKINFSTAKAILNKFRKHGVIKQSYQDFDGQIDLLKQIVEIQKGIRHEQICKRLESKQRLNHQLQFFLQNIYIQKKGVHIVLDKKSLEEELRWEKQKEYKLVESILEQQIILMKKTCH
;
A
#
# COMPACT_ATOMS: atom_id res chain seq x y z
N MET A 1 -59.46 11.03 -18.46
CA MET A 1 -58.79 9.79 -18.93
C MET A 1 -58.63 9.75 -20.46
N PHE A 2 -58.33 10.88 -21.11
CA PHE A 2 -58.11 10.97 -22.55
C PHE A 2 -56.77 11.68 -22.78
N GLN A 3 -55.73 10.92 -23.16
CA GLN A 3 -54.56 11.40 -23.94
C GLN A 3 -53.39 10.39 -23.98
N ALA A 4 -53.41 9.30 -23.20
CA ALA A 4 -52.32 8.31 -23.25
C ALA A 4 -52.31 7.44 -24.52
N LYS A 5 -53.41 7.36 -25.29
CA LYS A 5 -53.55 6.50 -26.47
C LYS A 5 -53.15 7.15 -27.82
N GLN A 6 -52.73 8.42 -27.86
CA GLN A 6 -52.40 9.10 -29.13
C GLN A 6 -50.91 9.11 -29.50
N ILE A 7 -50.00 8.65 -28.64
CA ILE A 7 -48.55 8.73 -28.90
C ILE A 7 -48.02 7.53 -29.71
N GLU A 8 -48.75 6.42 -29.80
CA GLU A 8 -48.27 5.20 -30.49
C GLU A 8 -48.34 5.23 -32.02
N ASN A 9 -48.92 6.26 -32.64
CA ASN A 9 -49.13 6.29 -34.10
C ASN A 9 -48.43 7.42 -34.87
N PHE A 10 -47.27 7.89 -34.41
CA PHE A 10 -46.34 8.61 -35.30
C PHE A 10 -45.57 7.61 -36.19
N LYS A 11 -46.29 6.89 -37.07
CA LYS A 11 -45.65 6.24 -38.22
C LYS A 11 -45.12 7.35 -39.12
N ILE A 12 -43.82 7.59 -39.04
CA ILE A 12 -43.07 8.46 -39.94
C ILE A 12 -43.18 7.82 -41.34
N LYS A 13 -44.24 8.18 -42.07
CA LYS A 13 -44.42 7.84 -43.48
C LYS A 13 -43.22 8.44 -44.22
N ASN A 14 -42.36 7.59 -44.78
CA ASN A 14 -41.17 7.90 -45.60
C ASN A 14 -39.82 8.13 -44.87
N CYS A 15 -39.50 7.39 -43.81
CA CYS A 15 -38.11 7.34 -43.29
C CYS A 15 -37.43 5.99 -43.58
N SER A 16 -36.15 6.03 -43.99
CA SER A 16 -35.31 4.84 -44.10
C SER A 16 -35.14 4.16 -42.73
N LYS A 17 -34.90 2.84 -42.72
CA LYS A 17 -34.71 2.05 -41.49
C LYS A 17 -33.68 2.69 -40.55
N ASP A 18 -32.55 3.15 -41.08
CA ASP A 18 -31.50 3.84 -40.32
C ASP A 18 -31.96 5.13 -39.63
N LYS A 19 -32.87 5.89 -40.26
CA LYS A 19 -33.43 7.10 -39.65
C LYS A 19 -34.36 6.74 -38.49
N GLN A 20 -35.13 5.67 -38.63
CA GLN A 20 -36.03 5.19 -37.57
C GLN A 20 -35.23 4.68 -36.36
N GLU A 21 -34.16 3.92 -36.59
CA GLU A 21 -33.26 3.46 -35.51
C GLU A 21 -32.60 4.63 -34.78
N LYS A 22 -32.13 5.65 -35.51
CA LYS A 22 -31.56 6.86 -34.90
C LYS A 22 -32.58 7.60 -34.04
N VAL A 23 -33.83 7.69 -34.49
CA VAL A 23 -34.91 8.32 -33.72
C VAL A 23 -35.22 7.50 -32.46
N ALA A 24 -35.35 6.18 -32.59
CA ALA A 24 -35.61 5.29 -31.46
C ALA A 24 -34.50 5.37 -30.40
N SER A 25 -33.23 5.36 -30.82
CA SER A 25 -32.09 5.52 -29.92
C SER A 25 -32.10 6.85 -29.18
N ARG A 26 -32.49 7.96 -29.85
CA ARG A 26 -32.60 9.28 -29.21
C ARG A 26 -33.75 9.36 -28.21
N ILE A 27 -34.88 8.74 -28.51
CA ILE A 27 -36.02 8.63 -27.59
C ILE A 27 -35.62 7.81 -26.36
N LYS A 28 -34.96 6.67 -26.56
CA LYS A 28 -34.45 5.83 -25.47
C LYS A 28 -33.46 6.60 -24.59
N PHE A 29 -32.55 7.36 -25.19
CA PHE A 29 -31.62 8.23 -24.47
C PHE A 29 -32.33 9.26 -23.60
N LEU A 30 -33.34 9.96 -24.14
CA LEU A 30 -34.12 10.93 -23.38
C LEU A 30 -34.86 10.29 -22.21
N ARG A 31 -35.44 9.09 -22.41
CA ARG A 31 -36.09 8.34 -21.33
C ARG A 31 -35.13 8.01 -20.19
N LEU A 32 -33.94 7.49 -20.51
CA LEU A 32 -32.94 7.14 -19.50
C LEU A 32 -32.48 8.36 -18.69
N VAL A 33 -32.29 9.51 -19.36
CA VAL A 33 -31.79 10.73 -18.70
C VAL A 33 -32.89 11.47 -17.92
N LEU A 34 -34.11 11.57 -18.47
CA LEU A 34 -35.17 12.41 -17.91
C LEU A 34 -36.12 11.65 -16.98
N CYS A 35 -36.34 10.37 -17.22
CA CYS A 35 -37.26 9.56 -16.43
C CYS A 35 -36.52 8.67 -15.43
N ASP A 36 -35.43 8.05 -15.86
CA ASP A 36 -34.71 7.04 -15.06
C ASP A 36 -33.51 7.64 -14.29
N ASN A 37 -33.34 8.98 -14.33
CA ASN A 37 -32.27 9.73 -13.65
C ASN A 37 -30.85 9.21 -13.91
N GLN A 38 -30.60 8.58 -15.05
CA GLN A 38 -29.26 8.12 -15.40
C GLN A 38 -28.36 9.27 -15.86
N THR A 39 -27.05 9.11 -15.66
CA THR A 39 -26.08 10.12 -16.11
C THR A 39 -26.06 10.22 -17.64
N ILE A 40 -25.91 11.44 -18.17
CA ILE A 40 -25.83 11.72 -19.61
C ILE A 40 -24.80 10.82 -20.31
N ARG A 41 -23.66 10.59 -19.65
CA ARG A 41 -22.56 9.77 -20.18
C ARG A 41 -22.94 8.29 -20.29
N ALA A 42 -23.52 7.72 -19.23
CA ALA A 42 -23.96 6.33 -19.24
C ALA A 42 -25.07 6.09 -20.27
N SER A 43 -26.07 6.96 -20.31
CA SER A 43 -27.18 6.83 -21.27
C SER A 43 -26.73 7.00 -22.72
N ALA A 44 -25.77 7.89 -22.99
CA ALA A 44 -25.19 8.05 -24.32
C ALA A 44 -24.46 6.79 -24.79
N GLN A 45 -23.73 6.13 -23.89
CA GLN A 45 -23.04 4.88 -24.18
C GLN A 45 -24.02 3.73 -24.45
N ILE A 46 -25.05 3.57 -23.62
CA ILE A 46 -26.11 2.55 -23.78
C ILE A 46 -26.83 2.71 -25.13
N CYS A 47 -27.12 3.96 -25.52
CA CYS A 47 -27.83 4.26 -26.75
C CYS A 47 -26.93 4.38 -27.98
N LYS A 48 -25.61 4.16 -27.84
CA LYS A 48 -24.60 4.34 -28.90
C LYS A 48 -24.71 5.71 -29.60
N ILE A 49 -24.91 6.76 -28.81
CA ILE A 49 -25.01 8.15 -29.29
C ILE A 49 -23.72 8.90 -28.91
N ASN A 50 -23.14 9.62 -29.87
CA ASN A 50 -21.99 10.49 -29.59
C ASN A 50 -22.34 11.55 -28.55
N PHE A 51 -21.40 11.86 -27.66
CA PHE A 51 -21.62 12.80 -26.56
C PHE A 51 -22.00 14.21 -27.04
N SER A 52 -21.44 14.67 -28.16
CA SER A 52 -21.82 15.94 -28.81
C SER A 52 -23.29 15.96 -29.23
N THR A 53 -23.78 14.87 -29.83
CA THR A 53 -25.18 14.69 -30.21
C THR A 53 -26.10 14.62 -28.99
N ALA A 54 -25.69 13.90 -27.94
CA ALA A 54 -26.42 13.84 -26.67
C ALA A 54 -26.59 15.23 -26.03
N LYS A 55 -25.52 16.03 -25.99
CA LYS A 55 -25.54 17.42 -25.50
C LYS A 55 -26.45 18.31 -26.36
N ALA A 56 -26.38 18.17 -27.69
CA ALA A 56 -27.24 18.91 -28.61
C ALA A 56 -28.73 18.59 -28.43
N ILE A 57 -29.07 17.31 -28.22
CA ILE A 57 -30.43 16.87 -27.92
C ILE A 57 -30.91 17.54 -26.64
N LEU A 58 -30.19 17.39 -25.52
CA LEU A 58 -30.61 17.98 -24.24
C LEU A 58 -30.69 19.51 -24.30
N ASN A 59 -29.79 20.17 -25.04
CA ASN A 59 -29.86 21.62 -25.25
C ASN A 59 -31.11 22.06 -26.01
N LYS A 60 -31.61 21.26 -26.98
CA LYS A 60 -32.90 21.55 -27.61
C LYS A 60 -34.03 21.53 -26.59
N PHE A 61 -34.08 20.52 -25.74
CA PHE A 61 -35.11 20.42 -24.69
C PHE A 61 -35.00 21.54 -23.64
N ARG A 62 -33.78 21.96 -23.28
CA ARG A 62 -33.56 23.14 -22.42
C ARG A 62 -34.06 24.43 -23.06
N LYS A 63 -33.77 24.65 -24.35
CA LYS A 63 -34.27 25.82 -25.10
C LYS A 63 -35.79 25.88 -25.19
N HIS A 64 -36.45 24.72 -25.22
CA HIS A 64 -37.91 24.61 -25.21
C HIS A 64 -38.50 24.64 -23.80
N GLY A 65 -37.69 24.91 -22.76
CA GLY A 65 -38.14 25.01 -21.37
C GLY A 65 -38.54 23.68 -20.71
N VAL A 66 -38.33 22.55 -21.39
CA VAL A 66 -38.71 21.21 -20.89
C VAL A 66 -37.76 20.73 -19.79
N ILE A 67 -36.49 21.15 -19.86
CA ILE A 67 -35.48 20.85 -18.84
C ILE A 67 -35.03 22.18 -18.26
N LYS A 68 -35.16 22.35 -16.94
CA LYS A 68 -34.62 23.52 -16.24
C LYS A 68 -33.12 23.63 -16.54
N GLN A 69 -32.65 24.84 -16.86
CA GLN A 69 -31.22 25.11 -16.88
C GLN A 69 -30.71 24.87 -15.46
N SER A 70 -29.77 23.93 -15.33
CA SER A 70 -29.04 23.80 -14.09
C SER A 70 -28.18 25.05 -13.96
N TYR A 71 -28.54 25.95 -13.03
CA TYR A 71 -27.61 26.92 -12.51
C TYR A 71 -26.48 26.12 -11.87
N GLN A 72 -25.39 25.91 -12.59
CA GLN A 72 -24.28 25.11 -12.11
C GLN A 72 -23.02 25.95 -12.20
N ASP A 73 -22.59 26.34 -11.00
CA ASP A 73 -21.27 26.84 -10.66
C ASP A 73 -20.24 25.70 -10.84
N PHE A 74 -20.09 25.25 -12.08
CA PHE A 74 -19.13 24.22 -12.46
C PHE A 74 -17.71 24.68 -12.19
N ASP A 75 -17.48 25.99 -12.26
CA ASP A 75 -16.18 26.59 -11.98
C ASP A 75 -15.83 26.46 -10.49
N GLY A 76 -16.77 26.74 -9.58
CA GLY A 76 -16.57 26.49 -8.14
C GLY A 76 -16.30 25.01 -7.81
N GLN A 77 -16.98 24.07 -8.48
CA GLN A 77 -16.75 22.63 -8.31
C GLN A 77 -15.38 22.19 -8.86
N ILE A 78 -14.93 22.77 -9.99
CA ILE A 78 -13.62 22.51 -10.57
C ILE A 78 -12.51 23.04 -9.65
N ASP A 79 -12.70 24.21 -9.04
CA ASP A 79 -11.71 24.78 -8.13
C ASP A 79 -11.62 24.01 -6.81
N LEU A 80 -12.73 23.54 -6.26
CA LEU A 80 -12.72 22.58 -5.14
C LEU A 80 -11.97 21.28 -5.49
N LEU A 81 -12.15 20.75 -6.70
CA LEU A 81 -11.40 19.57 -7.15
C LEU A 81 -9.90 19.84 -7.27
N LYS A 82 -9.49 21.02 -7.75
CA LYS A 82 -8.07 21.40 -7.79
C LYS A 82 -7.48 21.48 -6.38
N GLN A 83 -8.18 22.11 -5.44
CA GLN A 83 -7.76 22.21 -4.04
C GLN A 83 -7.61 20.83 -3.39
N ILE A 84 -8.57 19.92 -3.61
CA ILE A 84 -8.49 18.54 -3.12
C ILE A 84 -7.24 17.82 -3.66
N VAL A 85 -6.93 18.00 -4.95
CA VAL A 85 -5.73 17.41 -5.57
C VAL A 85 -4.45 17.95 -4.95
N GLU A 86 -4.38 19.25 -4.64
CA GLU A 86 -3.22 19.85 -3.97
C GLU A 86 -3.04 19.33 -2.54
N ILE A 87 -4.13 19.23 -1.77
CA ILE A 87 -4.10 18.65 -0.42
C ILE A 87 -3.59 17.20 -0.48
N GLN A 88 -4.08 16.40 -1.43
CA GLN A 88 -3.63 15.02 -1.60
C GLN A 88 -2.13 14.92 -1.94
N LYS A 89 -1.60 15.86 -2.74
CA LYS A 89 -0.15 15.93 -3.02
C LYS A 89 0.63 16.25 -1.74
N GLY A 90 0.16 17.20 -0.94
CA GLY A 90 0.76 17.55 0.36
C GLY A 90 0.82 16.35 1.31
N ILE A 91 -0.30 15.64 1.49
CA ILE A 91 -0.39 14.45 2.35
C ILE A 91 0.57 13.34 1.87
N ARG A 92 0.62 13.07 0.55
CA ARG A 92 1.56 12.07 0.00
C ARG A 92 3.01 12.45 0.28
N HIS A 93 3.37 13.72 0.11
CA HIS A 93 4.71 14.20 0.39
C HIS A 93 5.07 14.02 1.87
N GLU A 94 4.19 14.41 2.78
CA GLU A 94 4.38 14.24 4.23
C GLU A 94 4.57 12.76 4.63
N GLN A 95 3.78 11.85 4.05
CA GLN A 95 3.92 10.41 4.28
C GLN A 95 5.27 9.86 3.78
N ILE A 96 5.74 10.32 2.61
CA ILE A 96 7.06 9.96 2.08
C ILE A 96 8.17 10.45 3.01
N CYS A 97 8.09 11.69 3.49
CA CYS A 97 9.06 12.27 4.43
C CYS A 97 9.12 11.49 5.75
N LYS A 98 7.97 11.21 6.38
CA LYS A 98 7.90 10.40 7.61
C LYS A 98 8.52 9.00 7.43
N ARG A 99 8.31 8.39 6.25
CA ARG A 99 8.89 7.09 5.91
C ARG A 99 10.41 7.17 5.76
N LEU A 100 10.92 8.22 5.12
CA LEU A 100 12.36 8.47 4.96
C LEU A 100 13.04 8.68 6.32
N GLU A 101 12.47 9.51 7.18
CA GLU A 101 12.97 9.74 8.55
C GLU A 101 12.99 8.45 9.37
N SER A 102 11.91 7.66 9.29
CA SER A 102 11.83 6.35 9.98
C SER A 102 12.92 5.40 9.48
N LYS A 103 13.18 5.36 8.17
CA LYS A 103 14.25 4.55 7.57
C LYS A 103 15.63 5.04 7.99
N GLN A 104 15.86 6.35 8.06
CA GLN A 104 17.11 6.93 8.54
C GLN A 104 17.37 6.56 10.01
N ARG A 105 16.35 6.68 10.87
CA ARG A 105 16.44 6.26 12.29
C ARG A 105 16.77 4.78 12.41
N LEU A 106 16.09 3.92 11.66
CA LEU A 106 16.35 2.48 11.66
C LEU A 106 17.78 2.16 11.19
N ASN A 107 18.25 2.83 10.13
CA ASN A 107 19.63 2.68 9.66
C ASN A 107 20.65 3.10 10.73
N HIS A 108 20.38 4.20 11.45
CA HIS A 108 21.25 4.65 12.54
C HIS A 108 21.28 3.65 13.70
N GLN A 109 20.12 3.11 14.09
CA GLN A 109 20.02 2.05 15.10
C GLN A 109 20.77 0.78 14.67
N LEU A 110 20.65 0.38 13.40
CA LEU A 110 21.40 -0.75 12.84
C LEU A 110 22.91 -0.50 12.84
N GLN A 111 23.36 0.70 12.49
CA GLN A 111 24.77 1.07 12.57
C GLN A 111 25.30 0.99 14.00
N PHE A 112 24.55 1.52 14.97
CA PHE A 112 24.90 1.45 16.38
C PHE A 112 24.95 0.00 16.88
N PHE A 113 23.98 -0.82 16.48
CA PHE A 113 23.96 -2.25 16.80
C PHE A 113 25.15 -3.01 16.20
N LEU A 114 25.47 -2.77 14.91
CA LEU A 114 26.62 -3.37 14.25
C LEU A 114 27.95 -2.91 14.88
N GLN A 115 28.05 -1.64 15.26
CA GLN A 115 29.21 -1.10 15.97
C GLN A 115 29.35 -1.74 17.35
N ASN A 116 28.25 -1.95 18.08
CA ASN A 116 28.26 -2.65 19.37
C ASN A 116 28.64 -4.12 19.21
N ILE A 117 28.18 -4.82 18.17
CA ILE A 117 28.63 -6.18 17.86
C ILE A 117 30.12 -6.19 17.54
N TYR A 118 30.62 -5.22 16.78
CA TYR A 118 32.04 -5.12 16.46
C TYR A 118 32.89 -4.84 17.70
N ILE A 119 32.43 -3.94 18.58
CA ILE A 119 33.06 -3.65 19.88
C ILE A 119 32.99 -4.87 20.79
N GLN A 120 31.87 -5.61 20.84
CA GLN A 120 31.78 -6.86 21.59
C GLN A 120 32.69 -7.93 21.00
N LYS A 121 32.81 -8.07 19.68
CA LYS A 121 33.78 -9.00 19.06
C LYS A 121 35.23 -8.60 19.32
N LYS A 122 35.54 -7.30 19.34
CA LYS A 122 36.86 -6.79 19.75
C LYS A 122 37.08 -6.82 21.27
N GLY A 123 36.02 -6.74 22.07
CA GLY A 123 36.02 -6.91 23.51
C GLY A 123 36.02 -8.37 23.94
N VAL A 124 35.67 -9.29 23.03
CA VAL A 124 35.87 -10.75 23.12
C VAL A 124 37.22 -11.16 22.50
N HIS A 125 37.93 -10.24 21.84
CA HIS A 125 39.39 -10.17 21.97
C HIS A 125 39.76 -9.57 23.34
N ILE A 126 39.22 -10.15 24.43
CA ILE A 126 40.10 -10.45 25.53
C ILE A 126 41.13 -11.35 24.87
N VAL A 127 42.30 -10.77 24.61
CA VAL A 127 43.54 -11.51 24.65
C VAL A 127 43.50 -12.24 25.98
N LEU A 128 42.87 -13.41 26.01
CA LEU A 128 43.22 -14.45 26.96
C LEU A 128 44.67 -14.67 26.57
N ASP A 129 45.55 -13.97 27.28
CA ASP A 129 46.96 -13.94 26.96
C ASP A 129 47.37 -15.40 26.91
N LYS A 130 47.63 -15.89 25.70
CA LYS A 130 47.87 -17.31 25.46
C LYS A 130 48.95 -17.80 26.42
N LYS A 131 49.91 -16.93 26.77
CA LYS A 131 50.91 -17.15 27.81
C LYS A 131 50.32 -17.35 29.21
N SER A 132 49.38 -16.52 29.64
CA SER A 132 48.69 -16.65 30.93
C SER A 132 47.90 -17.96 31.02
N LEU A 133 47.17 -18.35 29.97
CA LEU A 133 46.48 -19.64 29.92
C LEU A 133 47.47 -20.82 29.89
N GLU A 134 48.59 -20.70 29.16
CA GLU A 134 49.65 -21.72 29.13
C GLU A 134 50.40 -21.81 30.46
N GLU A 135 50.48 -20.73 31.23
CA GLU A 135 51.03 -20.71 32.59
C GLU A 135 50.07 -21.32 33.60
N GLU A 136 48.77 -20.98 33.55
CA GLU A 136 47.74 -21.64 34.38
C GLU A 136 47.68 -23.15 34.11
N LEU A 137 47.71 -23.56 32.83
CA LEU A 137 47.73 -24.97 32.46
C LEU A 137 48.99 -25.68 32.96
N ARG A 138 50.15 -25.02 32.98
CA ARG A 138 51.38 -25.56 33.56
C ARG A 138 51.28 -25.70 35.08
N TRP A 139 50.72 -24.70 35.76
CA TRP A 139 50.48 -24.74 37.20
C TRP A 139 49.54 -25.89 37.60
N GLU A 140 48.44 -26.08 36.88
CA GLU A 140 47.51 -27.18 37.15
C GLU A 140 48.15 -28.55 36.91
N LYS A 141 48.86 -28.74 35.78
CA LYS A 141 49.61 -29.98 35.54
C LYS A 141 50.64 -30.28 36.64
N GLN A 142 51.29 -29.26 37.18
CA GLN A 142 52.26 -29.44 38.24
C GLN A 142 51.61 -29.78 39.59
N LYS A 143 50.40 -29.26 39.86
CA LYS A 143 49.60 -29.69 41.02
C LYS A 143 49.16 -31.15 40.88
N GLU A 144 48.67 -31.54 39.71
CA GLU A 144 48.30 -32.94 39.43
C GLU A 144 49.49 -33.88 39.63
N TYR A 145 50.67 -33.52 39.11
CA TYR A 145 51.88 -34.32 39.28
C TYR A 145 52.25 -34.49 40.75
N LYS A 146 52.25 -33.41 41.54
CA LYS A 146 52.53 -33.47 42.99
C LYS A 146 51.50 -34.31 43.75
N LEU A 147 50.23 -34.25 43.34
CA LEU A 147 49.19 -35.07 43.95
C LEU A 147 49.43 -36.55 43.67
N VAL A 148 49.75 -36.91 42.43
CA VAL A 148 50.07 -38.29 42.05
C VAL A 148 51.31 -38.78 42.80
N GLU A 149 52.36 -37.96 42.89
CA GLU A 149 53.57 -38.26 43.65
C GLU A 149 53.25 -38.53 45.13
N SER A 150 52.46 -37.68 45.77
CA SER A 150 52.03 -37.87 47.16
C SER A 150 51.19 -39.14 47.36
N ILE A 151 50.29 -39.45 46.43
CA ILE A 151 49.50 -40.69 46.48
C ILE A 151 50.41 -41.91 46.37
N LEU A 152 51.37 -41.90 45.44
CA LEU A 152 52.32 -43.00 45.26
C LEU A 152 53.22 -43.18 46.49
N GLU A 153 53.70 -42.09 47.09
CA GLU A 153 54.47 -42.13 48.34
C GLU A 153 53.64 -42.75 49.47
N GLN A 154 52.39 -42.33 49.63
CA GLN A 154 51.50 -42.91 50.64
C GLN A 154 51.22 -44.40 50.37
N GLN A 155 51.02 -44.79 49.11
CA GLN A 155 50.86 -46.20 48.74
C GLN A 155 52.11 -47.02 49.08
N ILE A 156 53.31 -46.52 48.78
CA ILE A 156 54.58 -47.18 49.14
C ILE A 156 54.71 -47.30 50.65
N ILE A 157 54.38 -46.26 51.42
CA ILE A 157 54.40 -46.30 52.89
C ILE A 157 53.43 -47.36 53.42
N LEU A 158 52.21 -47.40 52.89
CA LEU A 158 51.20 -48.39 53.28
C LEU A 158 51.68 -49.80 52.96
N MET A 159 52.21 -50.05 51.76
CA MET A 159 52.77 -51.34 51.34
C MET A 159 53.91 -51.79 52.26
N LYS A 160 54.83 -50.89 52.62
CA LYS A 160 55.93 -51.18 53.55
C LYS A 160 55.43 -51.50 54.97
N LYS A 161 54.36 -50.85 55.43
CA LYS A 161 53.75 -51.13 56.75
C LYS A 161 52.99 -52.45 56.80
N THR A 162 52.45 -52.92 55.68
CA THR A 162 51.73 -54.21 55.59
C THR A 162 52.65 -55.42 55.34
N CYS A 163 53.95 -55.21 55.10
CA CYS A 163 54.94 -56.28 54.90
C CYS A 163 55.70 -56.69 56.18
N HIS A 164 55.20 -56.33 57.37
CA HIS A 164 55.66 -56.85 58.65
C HIS A 164 54.57 -57.67 59.33
#